data_AF-A0A9E4DXF2-F1
#
_entry.id   AF-A0A9E4DXF2-F1
#
_cell.length_a   1.000
_cell.length_b   1.000
_cell.length_c   1.000
_cell.angle_alpha   90.00
_cell.angle_beta   90.00
_cell.angle_gamma   90.00
#
_symmetry.space_group_name_H-M   'P 1'
#
loop_
_entity.id
_entity.type
_entity.pdbx_description
1 polymer ?
#
loop_
_entity_poly.entity_id
_entity_poly.type
_entity_poly.pdbx_seq_one_letter_code
_entity_poly.pdbx_strand_id
1 'polypeptide(L)'
;LMVNCQLAIDATTQENGCIQFVPGSHKWGLQEHERGQEKFRLFLPGHYHERDDAVPVEMAPGAGVFFNALIIHGSAANTSTQARRMNTFAYNVTGNGVTQCREALRGKPL
;
A
#
# COMPACT_ATOMS: atom_id res chain seq x y z
N LEU A 1 -6.40 -13.55 -4.76
CA LEU A 1 -5.62 -12.37 -5.18
C LEU A 1 -6.40 -11.13 -4.75
N MET A 2 -5.87 -10.33 -3.85
CA MET A 2 -6.58 -9.15 -3.30
C MET A 2 -6.17 -7.90 -4.09
N VAL A 3 -7.16 -7.05 -4.42
CA VAL A 3 -6.95 -5.76 -5.08
C VAL A 3 -7.50 -4.68 -4.18
N ASN A 4 -6.69 -3.65 -3.96
CA ASN A 4 -7.11 -2.45 -3.23
C ASN A 4 -7.46 -1.35 -4.23
N CYS A 5 -8.41 -0.51 -3.87
CA CYS A 5 -8.72 0.74 -4.52
C CYS A 5 -8.68 1.86 -3.48
N GLN A 6 -7.86 2.88 -3.71
CA GLN A 6 -7.87 4.09 -2.92
C GLN A 6 -8.50 5.22 -3.72
N LEU A 7 -9.55 5.82 -3.16
CA LEU A 7 -10.26 6.96 -3.73
C LEU A 7 -9.89 8.22 -2.95
N ALA A 8 -9.40 9.24 -3.66
CA ALA A 8 -9.03 10.53 -3.11
C ALA A 8 -10.27 11.36 -2.78
N ILE A 9 -10.46 11.69 -1.49
CA ILE A 9 -11.50 12.66 -1.07
C ILE A 9 -10.93 14.08 -1.16
N ASP A 10 -9.69 14.25 -0.71
CA ASP A 10 -8.89 15.47 -0.89
C ASP A 10 -7.83 15.25 -1.97
N ALA A 11 -7.21 16.33 -2.45
CA ALA A 11 -6.03 16.23 -3.28
C ALA A 11 -4.92 15.49 -2.52
N THR A 12 -4.18 14.63 -3.21
CA THR A 12 -2.98 14.00 -2.66
C THR A 12 -1.77 14.51 -3.42
N THR A 13 -0.80 15.03 -2.70
CA THR A 13 0.44 15.62 -3.21
C THR A 13 1.61 15.04 -2.45
N GLN A 14 2.83 15.18 -2.95
CA GLN A 14 4.03 14.79 -2.21
C GLN A 14 4.12 15.51 -0.85
N GLU A 15 3.74 16.80 -0.80
CA GLU A 15 3.78 17.62 0.40
C GLU A 15 2.80 17.13 1.49
N ASN A 16 1.60 16.68 1.10
CA ASN A 16 0.62 16.13 2.04
C ASN A 16 0.71 14.61 2.23
N GLY A 17 1.75 13.99 1.67
CA GLY A 17 2.10 12.59 1.85
C GLY A 17 1.32 11.64 0.96
N CYS A 18 1.22 11.91 -0.34
CA CYS A 18 0.61 10.96 -1.28
C CYS A 18 1.20 9.55 -1.12
N ILE A 19 0.41 8.53 -1.50
CA ILE A 19 0.93 7.17 -1.56
C ILE A 19 2.07 7.11 -2.58
N GLN A 20 3.08 6.28 -2.33
CA GLN A 20 4.11 5.99 -3.31
C GLN A 20 4.24 4.47 -3.43
N PHE A 21 4.57 4.01 -4.64
CA PHE A 21 4.68 2.61 -4.99
C PHE A 21 6.09 2.29 -5.46
N VAL A 22 6.59 1.11 -5.12
CA VAL A 22 7.78 0.57 -5.79
C VAL A 22 7.32 -0.20 -7.03
N PRO A 23 7.57 0.30 -8.26
CA PRO A 23 7.04 -0.32 -9.47
C PRO A 23 7.52 -1.78 -9.62
N GLY A 24 6.62 -2.68 -10.01
CA GLY A 24 6.95 -4.10 -10.22
C GLY A 24 7.11 -4.95 -8.95
N SER A 25 7.17 -4.36 -7.76
CA SER A 25 7.41 -5.07 -6.49
C SER A 25 6.35 -6.12 -6.13
N HIS A 26 5.13 -6.00 -6.68
CA HIS A 26 4.08 -7.02 -6.54
C HIS A 26 4.46 -8.41 -7.08
N LYS A 27 5.53 -8.50 -7.88
CA LYS A 27 6.08 -9.76 -8.41
C LYS A 27 7.10 -10.42 -7.48
N TRP A 28 7.51 -9.76 -6.40
CA TRP A 28 8.53 -10.27 -5.47
C TRP A 28 7.97 -11.24 -4.42
N GLY A 29 6.66 -11.46 -4.42
CA GLY A 29 5.98 -12.28 -3.42
C GLY A 29 5.75 -11.55 -2.10
N LEU A 30 5.18 -12.26 -1.12
CA LEU A 30 4.96 -11.71 0.21
C LEU A 30 6.29 -11.44 0.91
N GLN A 31 6.55 -10.17 1.22
CA GLN A 31 7.73 -9.76 1.97
C GLN A 31 7.54 -9.98 3.48
N GLU A 32 8.60 -10.35 4.17
CA GLU A 32 8.59 -10.44 5.63
C GLU A 32 8.55 -9.03 6.23
N HIS A 33 7.68 -8.82 7.21
CA HIS A 33 7.48 -7.51 7.83
C HIS A 33 8.13 -7.50 9.22
N GLU A 34 8.79 -6.41 9.54
CA GLU A 34 9.21 -6.10 10.90
C GLU A 34 8.11 -5.32 11.60
N ARG A 35 7.79 -5.76 12.81
CA ARG A 35 6.83 -5.09 13.67
C ARG A 35 7.59 -4.16 14.60
N GLY A 36 7.48 -2.85 14.37
CA GLY A 36 7.98 -1.87 15.32
C GLY A 36 7.30 -2.01 16.69
N GLN A 37 7.93 -1.46 17.74
CA GLN A 37 7.35 -1.45 19.08
C GLN A 37 6.11 -0.55 19.20
N GLU A 38 5.91 0.39 18.27
CA GLU A 38 4.72 1.22 18.23
C GLU A 38 3.55 0.54 17.50
N LYS A 39 2.37 0.61 18.12
CA LYS A 39 1.11 0.25 17.47
C LYS A 39 1.03 1.05 16.16
N PHE A 40 0.70 0.40 15.04
CA PHE A 40 0.54 0.99 13.69
C PHE A 40 1.78 1.12 12.79
N ARG A 41 2.94 0.59 13.21
CA ARG A 41 4.17 0.59 12.40
C ARG A 41 4.58 -0.83 11.97
N LEU A 42 3.86 -1.42 11.02
CA LEU A 42 4.39 -2.54 10.24
C LEU A 42 5.26 -1.95 9.13
N PHE A 43 6.53 -2.34 9.06
CA PHE A 43 7.44 -1.92 8.01
C PHE A 43 8.07 -3.12 7.35
N LEU A 44 8.57 -2.93 6.12
CA LEU A 44 9.52 -3.86 5.54
C LEU A 44 10.92 -3.54 6.07
N PRO A 45 11.76 -4.55 6.36
CA PRO A 45 13.19 -4.36 6.64
C PRO A 45 13.84 -3.51 5.55
N GLY A 46 14.70 -2.57 5.93
CA GLY A 46 15.32 -1.61 4.98
C GLY A 46 14.36 -0.50 4.54
N HIS A 47 13.52 -0.04 5.47
CA HIS A 47 12.58 1.07 5.44
C HIS A 47 12.17 1.60 4.05
N TYR A 48 10.86 1.61 3.80
CA TYR A 48 10.28 2.33 2.66
C TYR A 48 10.82 3.77 2.45
N HIS A 49 11.20 4.48 3.52
CA HIS A 49 11.78 5.83 3.46
C HIS A 49 13.21 5.89 2.89
N GLU A 50 13.93 4.76 2.86
CA GLU A 50 15.29 4.66 2.32
C GLU A 50 15.30 4.20 0.86
N ARG A 51 14.13 3.88 0.30
CA ARG A 51 13.99 3.46 -1.09
C ARG A 51 13.97 4.66 -2.03
N ASP A 52 14.93 4.71 -2.93
CA ASP A 52 15.01 5.70 -4.02
C ASP A 52 14.19 5.31 -5.26
N ASP A 53 13.69 4.07 -5.30
CA ASP A 53 12.88 3.51 -6.39
C ASP A 53 11.35 3.63 -6.16
N ALA A 54 10.91 4.28 -5.09
CA ALA A 54 9.50 4.54 -4.83
C ALA A 54 8.99 5.76 -5.62
N VAL A 55 7.89 5.59 -6.35
CA VAL A 55 7.30 6.61 -7.22
C VAL A 55 6.02 7.17 -6.60
N PRO A 56 5.91 8.50 -6.39
CA PRO A 56 4.73 9.12 -5.80
C PRO A 56 3.52 9.06 -6.75
N VAL A 57 2.33 8.92 -6.17
CA VAL A 57 1.05 8.94 -6.88
C VAL A 57 0.19 10.07 -6.36
N GLU A 58 0.37 11.23 -7.00
CA GLU A 58 -0.47 12.40 -6.77
C GLU A 58 -1.82 12.25 -7.47
N MET A 59 -2.87 12.70 -6.81
CA MET A 59 -4.25 12.50 -7.25
C MET A 59 -5.09 13.74 -6.95
N ALA A 60 -5.93 14.14 -7.90
CA ALA A 60 -6.98 15.13 -7.66
C ALA A 60 -8.14 14.51 -6.85
N PRO A 61 -8.97 15.31 -6.15
CA PRO A 61 -10.21 14.83 -5.54
C PRO A 61 -11.07 14.05 -6.55
N GLY A 62 -11.56 12.88 -6.15
CA GLY A 62 -12.36 11.97 -6.99
C GLY A 62 -11.55 11.02 -7.86
N ALA A 63 -10.23 11.20 -7.98
CA ALA A 63 -9.37 10.21 -8.64
C ALA A 63 -9.16 8.99 -7.75
N GLY A 64 -8.91 7.84 -8.36
CA GLY A 64 -8.64 6.60 -7.64
C GLY A 64 -7.50 5.80 -8.25
N VAL A 65 -6.82 5.03 -7.40
CA VAL A 65 -5.75 4.12 -7.79
C VAL A 65 -6.06 2.69 -7.36
N PHE A 66 -5.94 1.76 -8.30
CA PHE A 66 -6.04 0.33 -8.05
C PHE A 66 -4.65 -0.27 -7.92
N PHE A 67 -4.45 -1.13 -6.94
CA PHE A 67 -3.16 -1.78 -6.74
C PHE A 67 -3.27 -3.18 -6.13
N ASN A 68 -2.28 -4.01 -6.43
CA ASN A 68 -2.16 -5.38 -5.94
C ASN A 68 -1.79 -5.38 -4.44
N ALA A 69 -2.35 -6.29 -3.65
CA ALA A 69 -2.01 -6.44 -2.23
C ALA A 69 -0.52 -6.71 -1.94
N LEU A 70 0.26 -7.16 -2.92
CA LEU A 70 1.70 -7.39 -2.80
C LEU A 70 2.57 -6.20 -3.23
N ILE A 71 2.01 -5.13 -3.79
CA ILE A 71 2.83 -3.99 -4.14
C ILE A 71 3.38 -3.34 -2.85
N ILE A 72 4.68 -3.09 -2.82
CA ILE A 72 5.28 -2.30 -1.75
C ILE A 72 4.77 -0.87 -1.90
N HIS A 73 4.15 -0.36 -0.85
CA HIS A 73 3.59 0.97 -0.81
C HIS A 73 3.68 1.58 0.59
N GLY A 74 3.66 2.91 0.64
CA GLY A 74 3.65 3.68 1.87
C GLY A 74 3.21 5.11 1.60
N SER A 75 3.05 5.89 2.65
CA SER A 75 2.83 7.33 2.54
C SER A 75 3.76 8.05 3.49
N ALA A 76 4.36 9.15 3.02
CA ALA A 76 5.11 10.04 3.90
C ALA A 76 4.20 10.71 4.93
N ALA A 77 4.81 11.24 6.00
CA ALA A 77 4.11 12.11 6.92
C ALA A 77 3.54 13.32 6.18
N ASN A 78 2.32 13.73 6.54
CA ASN A 78 1.76 14.97 6.01
C ASN A 78 2.40 16.15 6.76
N THR A 79 3.28 16.89 6.08
CA THR A 79 3.93 18.09 6.62
C THR A 79 3.26 19.39 6.17
N SER A 80 2.17 19.29 5.41
CA SER A 80 1.39 20.43 4.93
C SER A 80 0.31 20.87 5.93
N THR A 81 -0.37 21.97 5.62
CA THR A 81 -1.58 22.43 6.35
C THR A 81 -2.88 21.83 5.80
N GLN A 82 -2.81 21.05 4.72
CA GLN A 82 -3.97 20.49 4.04
C GLN A 82 -4.25 19.06 4.49
N ALA A 83 -5.52 18.72 4.68
CA ALA A 83 -5.91 17.35 4.96
C ALA A 83 -5.68 16.44 3.74
N ARG A 84 -5.46 15.15 4.01
CA ARG A 84 -5.36 14.09 3.00
C ARG A 84 -6.29 12.93 3.37
N ARG A 85 -7.59 13.09 3.12
CA ARG A 85 -8.59 12.05 3.38
C ARG A 85 -8.69 11.11 2.17
N MET A 86 -8.73 9.82 2.46
CA MET A 86 -8.82 8.74 1.47
C MET A 86 -9.87 7.73 1.91
N ASN A 87 -10.62 7.17 0.97
CA ASN A 87 -11.38 5.94 1.19
C ASN A 87 -10.61 4.76 0.59
N THR A 88 -10.42 3.70 1.36
CA THR A 88 -9.79 2.46 0.88
C THR A 88 -10.84 1.36 0.81
N PHE A 89 -10.95 0.76 -0.37
CA PHE A 89 -11.76 -0.42 -0.63
C PHE A 89 -10.84 -1.59 -0.90
N ALA A 90 -11.06 -2.72 -0.23
CA ALA A 90 -10.32 -3.94 -0.47
C ALA A 90 -11.27 -5.00 -1.05
N TYR A 91 -10.93 -5.50 -2.23
CA TYR A 91 -11.67 -6.54 -2.92
C TYR A 91 -10.88 -7.83 -2.87
N ASN A 92 -11.55 -8.90 -2.54
CA ASN A 92 -10.95 -10.21 -2.45
C ASN A 92 -11.72 -11.21 -3.30
N VAL A 93 -11.03 -12.25 -3.76
CA VAL A 93 -11.70 -13.35 -4.47
C VAL A 93 -12.66 -14.04 -3.50
N THR A 94 -13.83 -14.42 -4.01
CA THR A 94 -14.82 -15.18 -3.25
C THR A 94 -14.22 -16.49 -2.74
N GLY A 95 -14.51 -16.85 -1.50
CA GLY A 95 -13.97 -18.06 -0.88
C GLY A 95 -12.55 -17.91 -0.31
N ASN A 96 -11.95 -16.73 -0.31
CA ASN A 96 -10.63 -16.53 0.30
C ASN A 96 -10.70 -16.53 1.84
N GLY A 97 -10.36 -17.66 2.46
CA GLY A 97 -10.24 -17.81 3.90
C GLY A 97 -8.94 -17.25 4.50
N VAL A 98 -8.89 -17.14 5.83
CA VAL A 98 -7.78 -16.52 6.60
C VAL A 98 -6.42 -17.18 6.31
N THR A 99 -6.39 -18.50 6.15
CA THR A 99 -5.19 -19.29 5.83
C THR A 99 -4.82 -19.23 4.35
N GLN A 100 -5.84 -19.23 3.48
CA GLN A 100 -5.71 -19.32 2.03
C GLN A 100 -4.99 -18.12 1.41
N CYS A 101 -5.24 -16.92 1.94
CA CYS A 101 -4.65 -15.70 1.42
C CYS A 101 -3.13 -15.69 1.58
N ARG A 102 -2.61 -16.09 2.76
CA ARG A 102 -1.16 -16.05 3.02
C ARG A 102 -0.41 -17.12 2.23
N GLU A 103 -1.00 -18.30 2.07
CA GLU A 103 -0.36 -19.40 1.33
C GLU A 103 -0.34 -19.15 -0.18
N ALA A 104 -1.46 -18.66 -0.75
CA ALA A 104 -1.52 -18.26 -2.15
C ALA A 104 -0.56 -17.09 -2.46
N LEU A 105 -0.45 -16.09 -1.56
CA LEU A 105 0.48 -14.98 -1.71
C LEU A 105 1.96 -15.40 -1.55
N ARG A 106 2.23 -16.55 -0.93
CA ARG A 106 3.56 -17.17 -0.82
C ARG A 106 3.87 -18.15 -1.97
N GLY A 107 3.00 -18.25 -2.98
CA GLY A 107 3.21 -19.12 -4.14
C GLY A 107 3.03 -20.60 -3.86
N LYS A 108 2.37 -20.98 -2.76
CA LYS A 108 1.99 -22.38 -2.52
C LYS A 108 0.73 -22.72 -3.34
N PRO A 109 0.64 -23.91 -3.96
CA PRO A 109 -0.58 -24.36 -4.60
C PRO A 109 -1.70 -24.47 -3.55
N LEU A 110 -2.90 -24.06 -3.96
CA LEU A 110 -4.14 -24.17 -3.17
C LEU A 110 -4.62 -25.62 -3.07
#